data_AF-A0A8K0H3T3-F1
#
_entry.id   AF-A0A8K0H3T3-F1
#
_cell.length_a   1.000
_cell.length_b   1.000
_cell.length_c   1.000
_cell.angle_alpha   90.00
_cell.angle_beta   90.00
_cell.angle_gamma   90.00
#
_symmetry.space_group_name_H-M   'P 1'
#
loop_
_entity.id
_entity.type
_entity.pdbx_description
1 polymer ?
#
loop_
_entity_poly.entity_id
_entity_poly.type
_entity_poly.pdbx_seq_one_letter_code
_entity_poly.pdbx_strand_id
1 'polypeptide(L)'
;MPHPTQVVALLKAQQIRHVRLYDSDRGMLVTLANTGIQVIITIPNEQLLGIGQSNSTAANWVSQNVVAHYPATNITAICIGSEVFTTLPNAAKVLVNAFKYIHSALVASNLDLQIKISTPLSSSMILDSFPPSQAFFNSSWDPVLVPMLKFLQSTGSFLMLNIYPYYDYMQANGVIPLDYALFKSLPPNKEAVDSNTLLHYTNVFDAMVDAAYNAMASLNFTNIPVIVTESGWPSKGDANEPDATLENANTYNSNLIRHVLNKTGTPKRPGLAVSTFIYELYNEDMKAGPISEKNWGLFDSNGVPIYILRLTGSGMVLANDTTNQTYCAAKEGSDLKMLQAALDWACGPGKVDCSPLLQGKPCYEPDNVAAHATYAFDTYYHQMGKAPEACNFNGVATITTTDPSHGSCVFPGSVGRNGSLVNITAPSLNSTSADSSASSFYNVAFTNIVMVIIGILIEPIVAAARKSNINTFYQGKNKGKLYCGYCQGTIHTVDRCLHLHGFPPGRKYHKKNEKVDTMVNPISQDEKPKTPSFTTKQYKQIMTLIQDGSVQPKANLAGLGNEEDDWFGENA
;
A
#
# COMPACT_ATOMS: atom_id res chain seq x y z
N MET A 1 -4.86 -2.84 23.43
CA MET A 1 -5.39 -3.52 22.22
C MET A 1 -6.69 -4.26 22.56
N PRO A 2 -7.71 -4.24 21.68
CA PRO A 2 -8.93 -5.03 21.84
C PRO A 2 -8.69 -6.54 21.95
N HIS A 3 -9.65 -7.27 22.51
CA HIS A 3 -9.58 -8.74 22.57
C HIS A 3 -9.58 -9.35 21.15
N PRO A 4 -8.84 -10.44 20.86
CA PRO A 4 -8.74 -11.01 19.52
C PRO A 4 -10.07 -11.26 18.81
N THR A 5 -11.12 -11.67 19.54
CA THR A 5 -12.47 -11.89 18.98
C THR A 5 -13.10 -10.60 18.45
N GLN A 6 -12.88 -9.47 19.12
CA GLN A 6 -13.34 -8.15 18.68
C GLN A 6 -12.56 -7.71 17.43
N VAL A 7 -11.25 -7.98 17.40
CA VAL A 7 -10.40 -7.70 16.22
C VAL A 7 -10.92 -8.47 15.01
N VAL A 8 -11.15 -9.79 15.13
CA VAL A 8 -11.68 -10.60 14.01
C VAL A 8 -13.08 -10.16 13.59
N ALA A 9 -13.95 -9.77 14.53
CA ALA A 9 -15.26 -9.21 14.20
C ALA A 9 -15.14 -7.93 13.38
N LEU A 10 -14.23 -7.03 13.77
CA LEU A 10 -13.94 -5.80 13.02
C LEU A 10 -13.40 -6.11 11.63
N LEU A 11 -12.40 -6.99 11.50
CA LEU A 11 -11.82 -7.38 10.22
C LEU A 11 -12.90 -7.91 9.25
N LYS A 12 -13.79 -8.77 9.74
CA LYS A 12 -14.92 -9.29 8.94
C LYS A 12 -15.92 -8.20 8.57
N ALA A 13 -16.30 -7.35 9.52
CA ALA A 13 -17.24 -6.25 9.29
C ALA A 13 -16.72 -5.27 8.22
N GLN A 14 -15.40 -5.03 8.21
CA GLN A 14 -14.74 -4.14 7.26
C GLN A 14 -14.28 -4.85 5.96
N GLN A 15 -14.62 -6.13 5.80
CA GLN A 15 -14.21 -6.98 4.66
C GLN A 15 -12.69 -7.04 4.44
N ILE A 16 -11.89 -6.90 5.51
CA ILE A 16 -10.45 -7.05 5.47
C ILE A 16 -10.12 -8.55 5.42
N ARG A 17 -9.45 -8.98 4.35
CA ARG A 17 -9.19 -10.40 4.07
C ARG A 17 -7.73 -10.82 4.25
N HIS A 18 -6.84 -9.88 4.49
CA HIS A 18 -5.41 -10.14 4.68
C HIS A 18 -4.94 -9.36 5.90
N VAL A 19 -4.22 -10.03 6.80
CA VAL A 19 -3.63 -9.41 7.99
C VAL A 19 -2.20 -9.86 8.16
N ARG A 20 -1.38 -8.95 8.69
CA ARG A 20 -0.02 -9.26 9.13
C ARG A 20 0.00 -9.16 10.66
N LEU A 21 0.55 -10.17 11.31
CA LEU A 21 0.83 -10.20 12.74
C LEU A 21 2.35 -10.02 12.94
N TYR A 22 2.73 -9.17 13.89
CA TYR A 22 4.14 -8.93 14.25
C TYR A 22 4.73 -10.04 15.13
N ASP A 23 3.90 -10.98 15.56
CA ASP A 23 4.28 -12.18 16.27
C ASP A 23 3.47 -13.39 15.78
N SER A 24 3.48 -14.45 16.58
CA SER A 24 2.67 -15.65 16.41
C SER A 24 1.77 -15.89 17.62
N ASP A 25 1.07 -14.86 18.10
CA ASP A 25 0.16 -14.97 19.25
C ASP A 25 -0.88 -16.08 19.04
N ARG A 26 -0.88 -17.05 19.96
CA ARG A 26 -1.75 -18.21 19.91
C ARG A 26 -3.22 -17.82 20.00
N GLY A 27 -3.56 -16.82 20.80
CA GLY A 27 -4.94 -16.35 20.97
C GLY A 27 -5.51 -15.81 19.65
N MET A 28 -4.75 -14.97 18.97
CA MET A 28 -5.09 -14.40 17.67
C MET A 28 -5.16 -15.49 16.59
N LEU A 29 -4.18 -16.39 16.52
CA LEU A 29 -4.18 -17.48 15.53
C LEU A 29 -5.37 -18.42 15.69
N VAL A 30 -5.73 -18.79 16.91
CA VAL A 30 -6.94 -19.61 17.17
C VAL A 30 -8.21 -18.84 16.79
N THR A 31 -8.27 -17.54 17.06
CA THR A 31 -9.45 -16.72 16.75
C THR A 31 -9.62 -16.50 15.24
N LEU A 32 -8.53 -16.50 14.48
CA LEU A 32 -8.54 -16.41 13.02
C LEU A 32 -8.91 -17.73 12.32
N ALA A 33 -9.02 -18.84 13.07
CA ALA A 33 -9.38 -20.13 12.51
C ALA A 33 -10.77 -20.11 11.83
N ASN A 34 -10.86 -20.72 10.65
CA ASN A 34 -12.07 -20.83 9.84
C ASN A 34 -12.72 -19.49 9.47
N THR A 35 -11.98 -18.38 9.55
CA THR A 35 -12.48 -17.06 9.16
C THR A 35 -12.34 -16.78 7.66
N GLY A 36 -11.44 -17.50 6.98
CA GLY A 36 -11.06 -17.25 5.59
C GLY A 36 -10.09 -16.07 5.40
N ILE A 37 -9.73 -15.36 6.47
CA ILE A 37 -8.74 -14.28 6.44
C ILE A 37 -7.35 -14.91 6.28
N GLN A 38 -6.59 -14.40 5.32
CA GLN A 38 -5.19 -14.80 5.08
C GLN A 38 -4.27 -14.09 6.07
N VAL A 39 -3.33 -14.83 6.63
CA VAL A 39 -2.47 -14.35 7.71
C VAL A 39 -1.01 -14.47 7.31
N ILE A 40 -0.27 -13.37 7.45
CA ILE A 40 1.18 -13.38 7.52
C ILE A 40 1.57 -13.29 8.98
N ILE A 41 2.40 -14.23 9.45
CA ILE A 41 2.92 -14.22 10.83
C ILE A 41 4.40 -13.84 10.82
N THR A 42 4.89 -13.27 11.92
CA THR A 42 6.27 -12.84 12.03
C THR A 42 6.99 -13.61 13.13
N ILE A 43 8.21 -14.05 12.85
CA ILE A 43 9.19 -14.44 13.85
C ILE A 43 9.77 -13.15 14.42
N PRO A 44 9.57 -12.82 15.71
CA PRO A 44 10.11 -11.62 16.31
C PRO A 44 11.64 -11.58 16.25
N ASN A 45 12.23 -10.38 16.18
CA ASN A 45 13.67 -10.20 16.03
C ASN A 45 14.46 -10.85 17.18
N GLU A 46 13.88 -10.91 18.38
CA GLU A 46 14.48 -11.51 19.59
C GLU A 46 14.66 -13.02 19.46
N GLN A 47 13.83 -13.69 18.65
CA GLN A 47 13.91 -15.13 18.42
C GLN A 47 14.85 -15.51 17.27
N LEU A 48 15.29 -14.51 16.49
CA LEU A 48 16.04 -14.73 15.25
C LEU A 48 17.37 -15.45 15.46
N LEU A 49 18.10 -15.13 16.54
CA LEU A 49 19.38 -15.78 16.85
C LEU A 49 19.19 -17.28 17.12
N GLY A 50 18.21 -17.63 17.96
CA GLY A 50 17.94 -19.03 18.30
C GLY A 50 17.50 -19.86 17.09
N ILE A 51 16.63 -19.28 16.25
CA ILE A 51 16.15 -19.93 15.03
C ILE A 51 17.26 -20.01 13.98
N GLY A 52 18.07 -18.98 13.81
CA GLY A 52 19.14 -18.93 12.81
C GLY A 52 20.37 -19.79 13.14
N GLN A 53 20.51 -20.23 14.39
CA GLN A 53 21.64 -21.06 14.85
C GLN A 53 21.28 -22.54 15.05
N SER A 54 19.99 -22.89 15.12
CA SER A 54 19.55 -24.25 15.45
C SER A 54 18.38 -24.70 14.58
N ASN A 55 18.60 -25.78 13.81
CA ASN A 55 17.55 -26.38 12.97
C ASN A 55 16.38 -26.94 13.81
N SER A 56 16.67 -27.47 15.01
CA SER A 56 15.67 -28.06 15.90
C SER A 56 14.81 -26.97 16.53
N THR A 57 15.40 -25.83 16.88
CA THR A 57 14.66 -24.65 17.36
C THR A 57 13.72 -24.14 16.27
N ALA A 58 14.19 -24.03 15.02
CA ALA A 58 13.36 -23.65 13.89
C ALA A 58 12.21 -24.64 13.62
N ALA A 59 12.50 -25.95 13.66
CA ALA A 59 11.50 -26.99 13.47
C ALA A 59 10.42 -26.98 14.57
N ASN A 60 10.83 -26.81 15.83
CA ASN A 60 9.91 -26.67 16.96
C ASN A 60 9.04 -25.42 16.80
N TRP A 61 9.61 -24.30 16.37
CA TRP A 61 8.86 -23.07 16.12
C TRP A 61 7.78 -23.28 15.05
N VAL A 62 8.12 -23.92 13.92
CA VAL A 62 7.16 -24.23 12.85
C VAL A 62 6.07 -25.18 13.34
N SER A 63 6.44 -26.21 14.09
CA SER A 63 5.47 -27.16 14.65
C SER A 63 4.45 -26.47 15.56
N GLN A 64 4.91 -25.59 16.46
CA GLN A 64 4.07 -24.93 17.45
C GLN A 64 3.22 -23.80 16.88
N ASN A 65 3.78 -22.99 15.97
CA ASN A 65 3.14 -21.74 15.53
C ASN A 65 2.47 -21.85 14.16
N VAL A 66 2.85 -22.84 13.34
CA VAL A 66 2.30 -23.03 11.99
C VAL A 66 1.47 -24.31 11.92
N VAL A 67 2.11 -25.47 12.15
CA VAL A 67 1.46 -26.78 11.96
C VAL A 67 0.29 -26.97 12.92
N ALA A 68 0.39 -26.48 14.16
CA ALA A 68 -0.68 -26.57 15.14
C ALA A 68 -1.96 -25.79 14.76
N HIS A 69 -1.86 -24.82 13.85
CA HIS A 69 -2.95 -23.92 13.47
C HIS A 69 -3.43 -24.10 12.02
N TYR A 70 -2.58 -24.65 11.15
CA TYR A 70 -2.90 -24.91 9.75
C TYR A 70 -3.64 -26.26 9.58
N PRO A 71 -4.66 -26.38 8.72
CA PRO A 71 -5.19 -25.38 7.77
C PRO A 71 -6.34 -24.52 8.31
N ALA A 72 -6.72 -24.68 9.59
CA ALA A 72 -7.84 -23.94 10.16
C ALA A 72 -7.61 -22.42 10.07
N THR A 73 -6.40 -21.97 10.39
CA THR A 73 -5.94 -20.60 10.16
C THR A 73 -5.17 -20.55 8.85
N ASN A 74 -5.59 -19.69 7.92
CA ASN A 74 -5.04 -19.61 6.58
C ASN A 74 -3.73 -18.80 6.58
N ILE A 75 -2.66 -19.40 7.07
CA ILE A 75 -1.32 -18.82 7.07
C ILE A 75 -0.76 -18.91 5.65
N THR A 76 -0.35 -17.78 5.07
CA THR A 76 0.13 -17.71 3.68
C THR A 76 1.60 -17.33 3.58
N ALA A 77 2.15 -16.65 4.58
CA ALA A 77 3.57 -16.36 4.64
C ALA A 77 4.11 -16.21 6.07
N ILE A 78 5.42 -16.37 6.20
CA ILE A 78 6.19 -16.18 7.42
C ILE A 78 7.23 -15.07 7.16
N CYS A 79 7.15 -13.99 7.93
CA CYS A 79 8.20 -12.98 8.04
C CYS A 79 9.27 -13.49 9.01
N ILE A 80 10.53 -13.56 8.56
CA ILE A 80 11.67 -13.86 9.43
C ILE A 80 12.26 -12.53 9.90
N GLY A 81 11.88 -12.11 11.11
CA GLY A 81 12.18 -10.77 11.62
C GLY A 81 11.38 -9.67 10.92
N SER A 82 11.66 -8.42 11.32
CA SER A 82 11.18 -7.20 10.66
C SER A 82 12.29 -6.16 10.71
N GLU A 83 12.65 -5.61 9.56
CA GLU A 83 13.69 -4.59 9.39
C GLU A 83 15.03 -4.97 10.06
N VAL A 84 15.44 -6.23 9.97
CA VAL A 84 16.58 -6.79 10.71
C VAL A 84 17.88 -6.03 10.44
N PHE A 85 18.10 -5.58 9.20
CA PHE A 85 19.33 -4.90 8.80
C PHE A 85 19.52 -3.52 9.46
N THR A 86 18.43 -2.84 9.79
CA THR A 86 18.45 -1.50 10.40
C THR A 86 18.28 -1.58 11.91
N THR A 87 17.44 -2.50 12.40
CA THR A 87 17.10 -2.62 13.83
C THR A 87 18.00 -3.58 14.60
N LEU A 88 18.47 -4.66 13.98
CA LEU A 88 19.34 -5.67 14.61
C LEU A 88 20.47 -6.13 13.66
N PRO A 89 21.39 -5.23 13.25
CA PRO A 89 22.42 -5.52 12.23
C PRO A 89 23.29 -6.74 12.57
N ASN A 90 23.53 -6.99 13.86
CA ASN A 90 24.33 -8.12 14.34
C ASN A 90 23.66 -9.48 14.05
N ALA A 91 22.34 -9.56 14.08
CA ALA A 91 21.59 -10.78 13.79
C ALA A 91 21.36 -11.00 12.28
N ALA A 92 21.56 -9.99 11.44
CA ALA A 92 21.40 -10.12 9.97
C ALA A 92 22.25 -11.27 9.38
N LYS A 93 23.41 -11.57 9.98
CA LYS A 93 24.31 -12.65 9.54
C LYS A 93 23.69 -14.06 9.66
N VAL A 94 22.75 -14.27 10.59
CA VAL A 94 22.08 -15.56 10.75
C VAL A 94 20.77 -15.66 9.97
N LEU A 95 20.34 -14.58 9.31
CA LEU A 95 19.07 -14.50 8.60
C LEU A 95 18.97 -15.57 7.51
N VAL A 96 20.00 -15.73 6.67
CA VAL A 96 20.02 -16.74 5.59
C VAL A 96 19.91 -18.16 6.14
N ASN A 97 20.46 -18.44 7.33
CA ASN A 97 20.29 -19.74 7.99
C ASN A 97 18.88 -19.93 8.53
N ALA A 98 18.29 -18.89 9.14
CA ALA A 98 16.90 -18.93 9.59
C ALA A 98 15.94 -19.23 8.42
N PHE A 99 16.14 -18.59 7.26
CA PHE A 99 15.42 -18.91 6.02
C PHE A 99 15.51 -20.40 5.66
N LYS A 100 16.73 -20.94 5.62
CA LYS A 100 16.97 -22.35 5.28
C LYS A 100 16.32 -23.31 6.28
N TYR A 101 16.44 -23.03 7.59
CA TYR A 101 15.93 -23.93 8.63
C TYR A 101 14.40 -23.90 8.72
N ILE A 102 13.77 -22.72 8.66
CA ILE A 102 12.30 -22.62 8.61
C ILE A 102 11.77 -23.28 7.33
N HIS A 103 12.40 -23.05 6.18
CA HIS A 103 12.02 -23.72 4.93
C HIS A 103 12.13 -25.23 5.03
N SER A 104 13.24 -25.75 5.58
CA SER A 104 13.41 -27.19 5.78
C SER A 104 12.31 -27.79 6.66
N ALA A 105 11.85 -27.06 7.68
CA ALA A 105 10.76 -27.50 8.55
C ALA A 105 9.40 -27.46 7.84
N LEU A 106 9.16 -26.47 6.97
CA LEU A 106 7.97 -26.43 6.11
C LEU A 106 7.95 -27.58 5.09
N VAL A 107 9.09 -27.86 4.45
CA VAL A 107 9.23 -29.01 3.52
C VAL A 107 8.94 -30.31 4.26
N ALA A 108 9.49 -30.51 5.46
CA ALA A 108 9.22 -31.69 6.28
C ALA A 108 7.72 -31.83 6.66
N SER A 109 6.99 -30.72 6.65
CA SER A 109 5.55 -30.67 6.94
C SER A 109 4.68 -30.64 5.67
N ASN A 110 5.28 -30.67 4.46
CA ASN A 110 4.62 -30.49 3.16
C ASN A 110 3.85 -29.16 3.02
N LEU A 111 4.37 -28.08 3.60
CA LEU A 111 3.77 -26.74 3.62
C LEU A 111 4.55 -25.70 2.79
N ASP A 112 5.68 -26.07 2.21
CA ASP A 112 6.61 -25.15 1.51
C ASP A 112 6.02 -24.54 0.21
N LEU A 113 5.08 -25.25 -0.41
CA LEU A 113 4.39 -24.74 -1.60
C LEU A 113 3.29 -23.74 -1.24
N GLN A 114 2.67 -23.88 -0.07
CA GLN A 114 1.53 -23.10 0.39
C GLN A 114 1.96 -21.85 1.19
N ILE A 115 3.02 -21.97 1.99
CA ILE A 115 3.47 -20.93 2.91
C ILE A 115 4.82 -20.37 2.43
N LYS A 116 4.84 -19.10 2.06
CA LYS A 116 6.05 -18.43 1.58
C LYS A 116 6.85 -17.83 2.73
N ILE A 117 8.17 -17.71 2.53
CA ILE A 117 9.09 -17.16 3.53
C ILE A 117 9.72 -15.90 2.96
N SER A 118 9.70 -14.81 3.72
CA SER A 118 10.42 -13.58 3.37
C SER A 118 10.80 -12.82 4.63
N THR A 119 11.36 -11.63 4.48
CA THR A 119 11.73 -10.73 5.58
C THR A 119 11.41 -9.29 5.17
N PRO A 120 10.55 -8.58 5.91
CA PRO A 120 10.27 -7.16 5.71
C PRO A 120 11.55 -6.33 5.81
N LEU A 121 11.89 -5.63 4.74
CA LEU A 121 13.00 -4.69 4.69
C LEU A 121 12.49 -3.25 4.89
N SER A 122 13.29 -2.41 5.54
CA SER A 122 13.05 -0.96 5.54
C SER A 122 13.36 -0.38 4.16
N SER A 123 12.56 0.56 3.68
CA SER A 123 12.84 1.33 2.46
C SER A 123 14.21 2.02 2.50
N SER A 124 14.70 2.40 3.69
CA SER A 124 16.03 3.01 3.91
C SER A 124 17.21 2.14 3.48
N MET A 125 16.99 0.85 3.23
CA MET A 125 18.02 -0.03 2.65
C MET A 125 18.30 0.26 1.17
N ILE A 126 17.37 0.93 0.50
CA ILE A 126 17.49 1.35 -0.90
C ILE A 126 18.11 2.74 -0.91
N LEU A 127 19.31 2.83 -1.45
CA LEU A 127 20.04 4.08 -1.62
C LEU A 127 19.76 4.67 -3.00
N ASP A 128 19.92 6.00 -3.10
CA ASP A 128 19.72 6.78 -4.32
C ASP A 128 18.39 6.47 -5.04
N SER A 129 17.32 6.33 -4.25
CA SER A 129 15.97 5.94 -4.70
C SER A 129 15.29 6.94 -5.63
N PHE A 130 15.83 8.15 -5.78
CA PHE A 130 15.30 9.20 -6.66
C PHE A 130 16.41 9.75 -7.58
N PRO A 131 16.35 9.53 -8.92
CA PRO A 131 15.33 8.77 -9.65
C PRO A 131 15.35 7.24 -9.38
N PRO A 132 14.19 6.55 -9.44
CA PRO A 132 14.09 5.11 -9.14
C PRO A 132 14.98 4.20 -9.99
N SER A 133 15.33 4.57 -11.21
CA SER A 133 16.13 3.75 -12.13
C SER A 133 17.58 3.54 -11.69
N GLN A 134 18.13 4.41 -10.83
CA GLN A 134 19.52 4.29 -10.34
C GLN A 134 19.60 3.61 -8.96
N ALA A 135 18.46 3.32 -8.35
CA ALA A 135 18.39 2.80 -6.99
C ALA A 135 19.17 1.49 -6.82
N PHE A 136 19.86 1.34 -5.69
CA PHE A 136 20.62 0.14 -5.34
C PHE A 136 20.56 -0.16 -3.84
N PHE A 137 20.74 -1.43 -3.47
CA PHE A 137 20.88 -1.79 -2.07
C PHE A 137 22.28 -1.45 -1.56
N ASN A 138 22.41 -1.09 -0.28
CA ASN A 138 23.71 -0.90 0.34
C ASN A 138 24.58 -2.18 0.22
N SER A 139 25.66 -2.10 -0.56
CA SER A 139 26.54 -3.23 -0.90
C SER A 139 27.26 -3.85 0.29
N SER A 140 27.34 -3.13 1.42
CA SER A 140 27.86 -3.68 2.68
C SER A 140 27.07 -4.91 3.15
N TRP A 141 25.83 -5.07 2.69
CA TRP A 141 24.93 -6.17 3.02
C TRP A 141 24.88 -7.27 1.96
N ASP A 142 25.61 -7.16 0.85
CA ASP A 142 25.63 -8.17 -0.23
C ASP A 142 25.89 -9.61 0.26
N PRO A 143 26.78 -9.87 1.24
CA PRO A 143 27.00 -11.21 1.78
C PRO A 143 25.75 -11.88 2.37
N VAL A 144 24.72 -11.10 2.71
CA VAL A 144 23.44 -11.57 3.25
C VAL A 144 22.32 -11.38 2.22
N LEU A 145 22.24 -10.21 1.57
CA LEU A 145 21.20 -9.86 0.61
C LEU A 145 21.22 -10.76 -0.62
N VAL A 146 22.38 -10.99 -1.24
CA VAL A 146 22.46 -11.81 -2.47
C VAL A 146 22.02 -13.26 -2.20
N PRO A 147 22.50 -13.96 -1.15
CA PRO A 147 21.99 -15.29 -0.81
C PRO A 147 20.50 -15.30 -0.45
N MET A 148 19.99 -14.26 0.21
CA MET A 148 18.57 -14.12 0.54
C MET A 148 17.71 -13.96 -0.72
N LEU A 149 18.06 -13.05 -1.63
CA LEU A 149 17.37 -12.87 -2.91
C LEU A 149 17.40 -14.16 -3.75
N LYS A 150 18.54 -14.86 -3.77
CA LYS A 150 18.66 -16.18 -4.42
C LYS A 150 17.70 -17.20 -3.81
N PHE A 151 17.57 -17.22 -2.48
CA PHE A 151 16.60 -18.07 -1.79
C PHE A 151 15.16 -17.72 -2.23
N LEU A 152 14.78 -16.44 -2.18
CA LEU A 152 13.44 -15.99 -2.57
C LEU A 152 13.10 -16.40 -4.01
N GLN A 153 14.04 -16.20 -4.95
CA GLN A 153 13.86 -16.62 -6.33
C GLN A 153 13.70 -18.14 -6.46
N SER A 154 14.53 -18.93 -5.77
CA SER A 154 14.48 -20.41 -5.86
C SER A 154 13.21 -21.03 -5.27
N THR A 155 12.57 -20.36 -4.31
CA THR A 155 11.36 -20.83 -3.62
C THR A 155 10.08 -20.23 -4.18
N GLY A 156 10.19 -19.35 -5.19
CA GLY A 156 9.07 -18.60 -5.75
C GLY A 156 8.41 -17.69 -4.72
N SER A 157 9.20 -17.16 -3.78
CA SER A 157 8.77 -16.18 -2.78
C SER A 157 8.93 -14.75 -3.32
N PHE A 158 8.65 -13.77 -2.48
CA PHE A 158 8.61 -12.35 -2.81
C PHE A 158 9.47 -11.53 -1.84
N LEU A 159 9.89 -10.34 -2.25
CA LEU A 159 10.53 -9.36 -1.39
C LEU A 159 9.44 -8.61 -0.61
N MET A 160 9.57 -8.56 0.71
CA MET A 160 8.72 -7.74 1.56
C MET A 160 9.41 -6.40 1.81
N LEU A 161 8.70 -5.30 1.61
CA LEU A 161 9.23 -3.96 1.79
C LEU A 161 8.25 -3.11 2.60
N ASN A 162 8.75 -2.44 3.63
CA ASN A 162 8.03 -1.41 4.37
C ASN A 162 8.29 -0.07 3.67
N ILE A 163 7.23 0.59 3.19
CA ILE A 163 7.32 1.84 2.45
C ILE A 163 6.49 2.91 3.14
N TYR A 164 7.16 3.97 3.56
CA TYR A 164 6.55 5.07 4.29
C TYR A 164 6.85 6.41 3.60
N PRO A 165 6.04 6.81 2.59
CA PRO A 165 6.18 8.11 1.94
C PRO A 165 6.16 9.30 2.89
N TYR A 166 5.52 9.15 4.06
CA TYR A 166 5.58 10.11 5.15
C TYR A 166 7.02 10.40 5.59
N TYR A 167 7.82 9.37 5.88
CA TYR A 167 9.21 9.58 6.29
C TYR A 167 10.09 10.07 5.13
N ASP A 168 9.86 9.57 3.91
CA ASP A 168 10.56 10.06 2.72
C ASP A 168 10.33 11.57 2.54
N TYR A 169 9.08 12.02 2.68
CA TYR A 169 8.68 13.43 2.67
C TYR A 169 9.37 14.24 3.76
N MET A 170 9.28 13.80 5.02
CA MET A 170 9.83 14.51 6.17
C MET A 170 11.37 14.65 6.09
N GLN A 171 12.05 13.64 5.56
CA GLN A 171 13.52 13.63 5.46
C GLN A 171 14.06 14.35 4.21
N ALA A 172 13.20 14.59 3.21
CA ALA A 172 13.60 15.20 1.94
C ALA A 172 13.82 16.72 2.00
N ASN A 173 13.64 17.38 3.16
CA ASN A 173 13.85 18.82 3.34
C ASN A 173 13.20 19.70 2.25
N GLY A 174 11.97 19.36 1.84
CA GLY A 174 11.20 20.08 0.82
C GLY A 174 11.47 19.67 -0.64
N VAL A 175 12.37 18.71 -0.89
CA VAL A 175 12.59 18.15 -2.24
C VAL A 175 11.40 17.30 -2.70
N ILE A 176 10.80 16.53 -1.79
CA ILE A 176 9.56 15.78 -2.04
C ILE A 176 8.38 16.68 -1.66
N PRO A 177 7.52 17.09 -2.61
CA PRO A 177 6.32 17.85 -2.28
C PRO A 177 5.31 16.99 -1.51
N LEU A 178 4.57 17.59 -0.58
CA LEU A 178 3.52 16.89 0.18
C LEU A 178 2.49 16.23 -0.75
N ASP A 179 2.06 16.95 -1.80
CA ASP A 179 1.11 16.43 -2.78
C ASP A 179 1.62 15.16 -3.47
N TYR A 180 2.92 15.07 -3.74
CA TYR A 180 3.55 13.88 -4.34
C TYR A 180 3.48 12.67 -3.39
N ALA A 181 3.71 12.90 -2.10
CA ALA A 181 3.64 11.86 -1.09
C ALA A 181 2.19 11.40 -0.81
N LEU A 182 1.21 12.28 -1.00
CA LEU A 182 -0.22 12.04 -0.77
C LEU A 182 -1.00 11.53 -2.01
N PHE A 183 -0.31 11.15 -3.10
CA PHE A 183 -0.94 10.76 -4.38
C PHE A 183 -1.84 11.86 -5.00
N LYS A 184 -1.54 13.13 -4.71
CA LYS A 184 -2.23 14.27 -5.33
C LYS A 184 -1.50 14.68 -6.61
N SER A 185 -2.25 15.24 -7.56
CA SER A 185 -1.68 15.72 -8.82
C SER A 185 -0.64 16.81 -8.57
N LEU A 186 0.51 16.67 -9.21
CA LEU A 186 1.55 17.69 -9.21
C LEU A 186 1.33 18.69 -10.35
N PRO A 187 1.72 19.96 -10.16
CA PRO A 187 1.75 20.91 -11.27
C PRO A 187 2.84 20.49 -12.27
N PRO A 188 2.70 20.82 -13.57
CA PRO A 188 3.62 20.38 -14.63
C PRO A 188 5.10 20.70 -14.37
N ASN A 189 5.39 21.78 -13.63
CA ASN A 189 6.75 22.19 -13.29
C ASN A 189 7.37 21.43 -12.11
N LYS A 190 6.62 20.52 -11.47
CA LYS A 190 7.07 19.67 -10.36
C LYS A 190 6.88 18.18 -10.66
N GLU A 191 6.65 17.81 -11.91
CA GLU A 191 6.54 16.39 -12.29
C GLU A 191 7.81 15.62 -11.92
N ALA A 192 7.63 14.47 -11.26
CA ALA A 192 8.73 13.58 -10.93
C ALA A 192 9.00 12.64 -12.11
N VAL A 193 9.90 13.09 -13.01
CA VAL A 193 10.32 12.31 -14.17
C VAL A 193 11.67 11.65 -13.89
N ASP A 194 11.74 10.35 -14.08
CA ASP A 194 13.00 9.62 -14.01
C ASP A 194 13.86 9.95 -15.24
N SER A 195 14.99 10.62 -15.02
CA SER A 195 15.84 11.14 -16.10
C SER A 195 16.44 10.07 -17.01
N ASN A 196 16.56 8.83 -16.54
CA ASN A 196 17.19 7.74 -17.31
C ASN A 196 16.17 6.94 -18.10
N THR A 197 14.92 6.86 -17.62
CA THR A 197 13.87 6.03 -18.24
C THR A 197 12.72 6.83 -18.83
N LEU A 198 12.63 8.12 -18.51
CA LEU A 198 11.53 9.03 -18.85
C LEU A 198 10.18 8.58 -18.30
N LEU A 199 10.17 7.72 -17.28
CA LEU A 199 8.95 7.32 -16.59
C LEU A 199 8.49 8.46 -15.68
N HIS A 200 7.20 8.78 -15.77
CA HIS A 200 6.56 9.78 -14.91
C HIS A 200 6.01 9.08 -13.67
N TYR A 201 6.55 9.42 -12.51
CA TYR A 201 6.05 8.97 -11.23
C TYR A 201 5.09 10.02 -10.68
N THR A 202 3.86 9.60 -10.41
CA THR A 202 2.80 10.50 -9.90
C THR A 202 2.70 10.48 -8.38
N ASN A 203 3.36 9.53 -7.73
CA ASN A 203 3.42 9.40 -6.28
C ASN A 203 4.73 8.74 -5.82
N VAL A 204 5.13 9.01 -4.59
CA VAL A 204 6.35 8.47 -3.96
C VAL A 204 6.28 6.94 -3.80
N PHE A 205 5.09 6.38 -3.53
CA PHE A 205 4.91 4.95 -3.33
C PHE A 205 5.35 4.13 -4.56
N ASP A 206 4.89 4.51 -5.75
CA ASP A 206 5.28 3.86 -7.01
C ASP A 206 6.77 3.98 -7.29
N ALA A 207 7.34 5.17 -7.01
CA ALA A 207 8.76 5.42 -7.17
C ALA A 207 9.59 4.49 -6.27
N MET A 208 9.19 4.30 -5.02
CA MET A 208 9.88 3.41 -4.08
C MET A 208 9.73 1.92 -4.42
N VAL A 209 8.56 1.49 -4.91
CA VAL A 209 8.37 0.11 -5.40
C VAL A 209 9.27 -0.16 -6.61
N ASP A 210 9.34 0.78 -7.56
CA ASP A 210 10.20 0.63 -8.75
C ASP A 210 11.69 0.78 -8.41
N ALA A 211 12.03 1.59 -7.41
CA ALA A 211 13.39 1.66 -6.85
C ALA A 211 13.82 0.30 -6.29
N ALA A 212 12.95 -0.42 -5.58
CA ALA A 212 13.22 -1.78 -5.10
C ALA A 212 13.47 -2.77 -6.26
N TYR A 213 12.68 -2.68 -7.35
CA TYR A 213 12.93 -3.50 -8.53
C TYR A 213 14.26 -3.19 -9.22
N ASN A 214 14.68 -1.93 -9.27
CA ASN A 214 15.97 -1.54 -9.84
C ASN A 214 17.13 -1.96 -8.94
N ALA A 215 16.97 -1.86 -7.62
CA ALA A 215 17.95 -2.32 -6.64
C ALA A 215 18.16 -3.84 -6.68
N MET A 216 17.10 -4.62 -6.93
CA MET A 216 17.26 -6.06 -7.20
C MET A 216 17.92 -6.30 -8.56
N ALA A 217 17.58 -5.51 -9.58
CA ALA A 217 18.13 -5.67 -10.92
C ALA A 217 19.64 -5.38 -10.97
N SER A 218 20.16 -4.43 -10.17
CA SER A 218 21.60 -4.17 -10.06
C SER A 218 22.38 -5.35 -9.46
N LEU A 219 21.71 -6.21 -8.68
CA LEU A 219 22.22 -7.48 -8.18
C LEU A 219 21.87 -8.69 -9.09
N ASN A 220 21.37 -8.45 -10.30
CA ASN A 220 20.94 -9.44 -11.29
C ASN A 220 19.68 -10.26 -10.93
N PHE A 221 18.79 -9.72 -10.08
CA PHE A 221 17.50 -10.33 -9.74
C PHE A 221 16.34 -9.54 -10.35
N THR A 222 15.57 -10.15 -11.26
CA THR A 222 14.48 -9.46 -11.98
C THR A 222 13.09 -10.09 -11.80
N ASN A 223 13.05 -11.32 -11.29
CA ASN A 223 11.86 -12.17 -11.25
C ASN A 223 11.28 -12.36 -9.83
N ILE A 224 11.75 -11.59 -8.85
CA ILE A 224 11.22 -11.62 -7.48
C ILE A 224 10.13 -10.55 -7.38
N PRO A 225 8.86 -10.89 -7.11
CA PRO A 225 7.82 -9.90 -6.89
C PRO A 225 8.09 -9.09 -5.62
N VAL A 226 7.67 -7.83 -5.60
CA VAL A 226 7.66 -7.00 -4.40
C VAL A 226 6.24 -6.98 -3.82
N ILE A 227 6.12 -7.17 -2.52
CA ILE A 227 4.92 -6.86 -1.75
C ILE A 227 5.26 -5.79 -0.70
N VAL A 228 4.31 -4.91 -0.44
CA VAL A 228 4.46 -3.85 0.56
C VAL A 228 3.84 -4.32 1.86
N THR A 229 4.66 -4.57 2.88
CA THR A 229 4.21 -5.15 4.15
C THR A 229 3.80 -4.13 5.19
N GLU A 230 4.14 -2.86 4.97
CA GLU A 230 3.72 -1.71 5.76
C GLU A 230 3.68 -0.47 4.87
N SER A 231 2.60 0.30 4.97
CA SER A 231 2.52 1.65 4.46
C SER A 231 1.38 2.42 5.11
N GLY A 232 1.58 3.68 5.45
CA GLY A 232 0.57 4.48 6.13
C GLY A 232 0.97 5.93 6.26
N TRP A 233 0.20 6.66 7.07
CA TRP A 233 0.48 8.05 7.42
C TRP A 233 -0.09 8.36 8.81
N PRO A 234 0.67 9.00 9.72
CA PRO A 234 0.21 9.27 11.08
C PRO A 234 -0.84 10.39 11.12
N SER A 235 -1.87 10.19 11.93
CA SER A 235 -3.00 11.13 12.08
C SER A 235 -2.75 12.27 13.06
N LYS A 236 -1.70 12.15 13.88
CA LYS A 236 -1.32 13.15 14.88
C LYS A 236 0.16 13.00 15.21
N GLY A 237 0.94 14.06 15.08
CA GLY A 237 2.37 14.09 15.41
C GLY A 237 2.72 15.08 16.52
N ASP A 238 4.03 15.18 16.80
CA ASP A 238 4.61 16.23 17.64
C ASP A 238 4.62 17.59 16.92
N ALA A 239 5.00 18.66 17.63
CA ALA A 239 5.03 20.02 17.08
C ALA A 239 5.98 20.20 15.87
N ASN A 240 6.96 19.31 15.71
CA ASN A 240 7.90 19.26 14.58
C ASN A 240 7.42 18.33 13.45
N GLU A 241 6.21 17.77 13.54
CA GLU A 241 5.58 16.91 12.55
C GLU A 241 4.24 17.51 12.08
N PRO A 242 4.25 18.71 11.48
CA PRO A 242 3.02 19.47 11.21
C PRO A 242 2.08 18.78 10.22
N ASP A 243 2.60 17.89 9.36
CA ASP A 243 1.83 17.18 8.34
C ASP A 243 1.30 15.81 8.81
N ALA A 244 1.57 15.42 10.06
CA ALA A 244 0.92 14.30 10.72
C ALA A 244 -0.47 14.72 11.22
N THR A 245 -1.43 14.82 10.29
CA THR A 245 -2.79 15.30 10.55
C THR A 245 -3.83 14.27 10.12
N LEU A 246 -5.04 14.37 10.71
CA LEU A 246 -6.19 13.53 10.34
C LEU A 246 -6.51 13.63 8.85
N GLU A 247 -6.42 14.83 8.26
CA GLU A 247 -6.73 15.05 6.85
C GLU A 247 -5.70 14.36 5.93
N ASN A 248 -4.41 14.52 6.22
CA ASN A 248 -3.34 13.91 5.43
C ASN A 248 -3.36 12.39 5.58
N ALA A 249 -3.59 11.87 6.79
CA ALA A 249 -3.71 10.43 7.03
C ALA A 249 -4.87 9.79 6.26
N ASN A 250 -6.04 10.44 6.30
CA ASN A 250 -7.19 10.01 5.51
C ASN A 250 -6.88 10.05 4.00
N THR A 251 -6.30 11.15 3.54
CA THR A 251 -5.97 11.34 2.12
C THR A 251 -5.01 10.26 1.62
N TYR A 252 -3.92 10.03 2.35
CA TYR A 252 -2.92 9.03 2.01
C TYR A 252 -3.53 7.63 1.93
N ASN A 253 -4.17 7.17 3.01
CA ASN A 253 -4.71 5.82 3.07
C ASN A 253 -5.86 5.60 2.07
N SER A 254 -6.73 6.58 1.87
CA SER A 254 -7.79 6.51 0.85
C SER A 254 -7.23 6.40 -0.56
N ASN A 255 -6.20 7.19 -0.88
CA ASN A 255 -5.60 7.19 -2.21
C ASN A 255 -4.77 5.92 -2.45
N LEU A 256 -4.04 5.44 -1.44
CA LEU A 256 -3.31 4.17 -1.50
C LEU A 256 -4.25 3.00 -1.79
N ILE A 257 -5.36 2.89 -1.05
CA ILE A 257 -6.36 1.84 -1.28
C ILE A 257 -6.92 1.94 -2.71
N ARG A 258 -7.30 3.14 -3.15
CA ARG A 258 -7.83 3.35 -4.51
C ARG A 258 -6.80 2.95 -5.57
N HIS A 259 -5.55 3.37 -5.42
CA HIS A 259 -4.45 3.05 -6.33
C HIS A 259 -4.27 1.52 -6.47
N VAL A 260 -4.23 0.80 -5.34
CA VAL A 260 -4.05 -0.66 -5.32
C VAL A 260 -5.28 -1.39 -5.89
N LEU A 261 -6.51 -0.99 -5.52
CA LEU A 261 -7.75 -1.62 -5.98
C LEU A 261 -8.00 -1.39 -7.48
N ASN A 262 -7.60 -0.24 -8.02
CA ASN A 262 -7.67 0.05 -9.46
C ASN A 262 -6.67 -0.77 -10.28
N LYS A 263 -5.74 -1.49 -9.64
CA LYS A 263 -4.69 -2.29 -10.28
C LYS A 263 -3.84 -1.46 -11.25
N THR A 264 -3.62 -0.19 -10.92
CA THR A 264 -2.80 0.73 -11.74
C THR A 264 -1.39 0.17 -11.92
N GLY A 265 -0.84 -0.44 -10.86
CA GLY A 265 0.56 -0.85 -10.82
C GLY A 265 1.48 0.37 -10.83
N THR A 266 2.77 0.14 -11.08
CA THR A 266 3.77 1.20 -11.12
C THR A 266 4.12 1.60 -12.56
N PRO A 267 4.75 2.76 -12.81
CA PRO A 267 5.22 3.13 -14.15
C PRO A 267 6.10 2.07 -14.83
N LYS A 268 7.00 1.41 -14.10
CA LYS A 268 7.84 0.32 -14.65
C LYS A 268 7.06 -0.97 -14.87
N ARG A 269 5.99 -1.20 -14.09
CA ARG A 269 5.17 -2.43 -14.12
C ARG A 269 3.66 -2.10 -14.12
N PRO A 270 3.14 -1.51 -15.22
CA PRO A 270 1.75 -1.08 -15.28
C PRO A 270 0.79 -2.28 -15.31
N GLY A 271 -0.38 -2.12 -14.70
CA GLY A 271 -1.44 -3.13 -14.67
C GLY A 271 -1.21 -4.29 -13.69
N LEU A 272 -0.09 -4.30 -12.97
CA LEU A 272 0.22 -5.29 -11.93
C LEU A 272 0.02 -4.66 -10.55
N ALA A 273 -1.09 -5.00 -9.89
CA ALA A 273 -1.38 -4.51 -8.55
C ALA A 273 -0.28 -4.95 -7.56
N VAL A 274 0.21 -3.98 -6.79
CA VAL A 274 1.15 -4.22 -5.69
C VAL A 274 0.33 -4.65 -4.47
N SER A 275 0.61 -5.84 -3.93
CA SER A 275 -0.05 -6.29 -2.70
C SER A 275 0.48 -5.46 -1.53
N THR A 276 -0.43 -4.81 -0.80
CA THR A 276 -0.08 -3.80 0.21
C THR A 276 -0.84 -4.04 1.51
N PHE A 277 -0.12 -3.94 2.62
CA PHE A 277 -0.67 -3.95 3.98
C PHE A 277 -0.58 -2.53 4.56
N ILE A 278 -1.73 -2.01 5.02
CA ILE A 278 -1.78 -0.70 5.66
C ILE A 278 -1.23 -0.82 7.07
N TYR A 279 -0.30 0.08 7.41
CA TYR A 279 0.19 0.27 8.76
C TYR A 279 -0.54 1.47 9.38
N GLU A 280 -1.44 1.28 10.34
CA GLU A 280 -1.85 0.01 10.96
C GLU A 280 -3.33 -0.03 11.35
N LEU A 281 -3.79 -1.14 11.94
CA LEU A 281 -5.22 -1.29 12.26
C LEU A 281 -5.65 -0.40 13.43
N TYR A 282 -4.85 -0.31 14.49
CA TYR A 282 -5.19 0.42 15.71
C TYR A 282 -4.11 1.42 16.11
N ASN A 283 -4.49 2.52 16.72
CA ASN A 283 -3.51 3.37 17.41
C ASN A 283 -2.86 2.60 18.57
N GLU A 284 -1.52 2.62 18.65
CA GLU A 284 -0.72 1.96 19.67
C GLU A 284 -0.20 2.94 20.72
N ASP A 285 -0.99 3.19 21.77
CA ASP A 285 -0.71 4.16 22.83
C ASP A 285 0.58 3.91 23.64
N MET A 286 1.01 2.64 23.70
CA MET A 286 2.22 2.20 24.38
C MET A 286 3.48 2.20 23.50
N LYS A 287 3.39 2.59 22.22
CA LYS A 287 4.56 2.64 21.34
C LYS A 287 5.53 3.73 21.78
N ALA A 288 6.82 3.40 21.81
CA ALA A 288 7.87 4.34 22.13
C ALA A 288 8.17 5.27 20.95
N GLY A 289 8.64 6.48 21.23
CA GLY A 289 8.99 7.46 20.20
C GLY A 289 8.08 8.70 20.21
N PRO A 290 8.07 9.47 19.11
CA PRO A 290 7.25 10.67 18.98
C PRO A 290 5.75 10.34 19.04
N ILE A 291 4.92 11.38 19.20
CA ILE A 291 3.46 11.23 19.23
C ILE A 291 2.95 10.56 17.94
N SER A 292 3.59 10.79 16.79
CA SER A 292 3.23 10.16 15.52
C SER A 292 3.20 8.65 15.59
N GLU A 293 4.17 8.01 16.26
CA GLU A 293 4.25 6.56 16.44
C GLU A 293 2.98 5.99 17.08
N LYS A 294 2.29 6.76 17.93
CA LYS A 294 1.08 6.30 18.61
C LYS A 294 -0.20 6.46 17.78
N ASN A 295 -0.13 7.03 16.57
CA ASN A 295 -1.28 7.56 15.83
C ASN A 295 -1.34 7.11 14.35
N TRP A 296 -0.84 5.92 14.02
CA TRP A 296 -0.89 5.33 12.67
C TRP A 296 -2.16 4.52 12.36
N GLY A 297 -3.00 4.29 13.37
CA GLY A 297 -4.17 3.43 13.28
C GLY A 297 -5.28 3.97 12.38
N LEU A 298 -5.93 3.05 11.67
CA LEU A 298 -7.23 3.31 11.02
C LEU A 298 -8.35 3.43 12.07
N PHE A 299 -8.21 2.75 13.21
CA PHE A 299 -9.15 2.74 14.32
C PHE A 299 -8.48 3.14 15.64
N ASP A 300 -9.25 3.69 16.57
CA ASP A 300 -8.81 3.90 17.95
C ASP A 300 -8.79 2.56 18.73
N SER A 301 -8.31 2.60 19.97
CA SER A 301 -8.25 1.42 20.84
C SER A 301 -9.61 0.80 21.18
N ASN A 302 -10.73 1.47 20.87
CA ASN A 302 -12.09 0.98 21.04
C ASN A 302 -12.70 0.42 19.74
N GLY A 303 -11.98 0.48 18.62
CA GLY A 303 -12.48 0.06 17.30
C GLY A 303 -13.36 1.11 16.61
N VAL A 304 -13.30 2.37 17.04
CA VAL A 304 -13.93 3.51 16.36
C VAL A 304 -12.98 4.00 15.26
N PRO A 305 -13.46 4.23 14.02
CA PRO A 305 -12.61 4.78 12.96
C PRO A 305 -12.02 6.14 13.35
N ILE A 306 -10.71 6.34 13.16
CA ILE A 306 -10.03 7.63 13.38
C ILE A 306 -10.45 8.63 12.30
N TYR A 307 -10.62 8.16 11.06
CA TYR A 307 -11.14 8.91 9.93
C TYR A 307 -11.92 7.98 8.99
N ILE A 308 -12.82 8.56 8.21
CA ILE A 308 -13.61 7.83 7.21
C ILE A 308 -12.87 7.82 5.88
N LEU A 309 -12.54 6.61 5.40
CA LEU A 309 -11.86 6.40 4.11
C LEU A 309 -12.80 6.65 2.93
N ARG A 310 -12.33 7.40 1.94
CA ARG A 310 -13.10 7.80 0.76
C ARG A 310 -12.79 6.92 -0.45
N LEU A 311 -13.50 5.81 -0.58
CA LEU A 311 -13.36 4.90 -1.71
C LEU A 311 -14.50 5.11 -2.73
N THR A 312 -14.35 6.08 -3.64
CA THR A 312 -15.28 6.22 -4.76
C THR A 312 -15.08 5.07 -5.75
N GLY A 313 -16.15 4.30 -6.03
CA GLY A 313 -16.16 3.26 -7.07
C GLY A 313 -15.36 1.99 -6.74
N SER A 314 -14.78 1.88 -5.56
CA SER A 314 -14.13 0.66 -5.06
C SER A 314 -15.10 0.00 -4.09
N GLY A 315 -15.56 -1.22 -4.40
CA GLY A 315 -16.50 -1.94 -3.54
C GLY A 315 -16.09 -2.02 -2.07
N MET A 316 -17.09 -2.28 -1.23
CA MET A 316 -17.08 -2.30 0.24
C MET A 316 -15.78 -2.79 0.91
N VAL A 317 -14.85 -1.90 1.22
CA VAL A 317 -13.79 -2.15 2.20
C VAL A 317 -13.60 -0.85 2.99
N LEU A 318 -13.62 -0.94 4.33
CA LEU A 318 -13.26 0.14 5.26
C LEU A 318 -14.14 1.40 5.38
N ALA A 319 -15.47 1.26 5.27
CA ALA A 319 -16.41 2.03 6.08
C ALA A 319 -17.81 1.42 5.92
N ASN A 320 -18.54 1.26 7.02
CA ASN A 320 -19.99 1.24 7.01
C ASN A 320 -20.47 2.42 6.14
N ASP A 321 -21.41 2.22 5.21
CA ASP A 321 -21.90 3.21 4.24
C ASP A 321 -22.01 4.65 4.81
N THR A 322 -20.92 5.40 4.74
CA THR A 322 -20.83 6.84 4.97
C THR A 322 -20.46 7.57 3.69
N THR A 323 -20.44 6.87 2.54
CA THR A 323 -20.57 7.52 1.22
C THR A 323 -21.80 8.43 1.16
N ASN A 324 -22.80 8.16 2.00
CA ASN A 324 -23.95 9.01 2.23
C ASN A 324 -23.82 10.00 3.41
N GLN A 325 -22.71 10.07 4.15
CA GLN A 325 -22.46 11.02 5.24
C GLN A 325 -21.28 11.93 4.91
N THR A 326 -21.43 12.69 3.83
CA THR A 326 -20.57 13.81 3.49
C THR A 326 -21.17 15.09 4.04
N TYR A 327 -20.29 16.00 4.47
CA TYR A 327 -20.63 17.33 4.94
C TYR A 327 -19.90 18.37 4.10
N CYS A 328 -20.40 19.61 4.08
CA CYS A 328 -19.69 20.72 3.45
C CYS A 328 -19.17 21.70 4.50
N ALA A 329 -17.84 21.88 4.57
CA ALA A 329 -17.20 22.74 5.57
C ALA A 329 -16.36 23.86 4.94
N ALA A 330 -16.20 24.95 5.67
CA ALA A 330 -15.29 26.03 5.28
C ALA A 330 -13.83 25.53 5.29
N LYS A 331 -13.05 25.92 4.27
CA LYS A 331 -11.61 25.59 4.23
C LYS A 331 -10.84 26.45 5.23
N GLU A 332 -9.91 25.84 5.96
CA GLU A 332 -8.98 26.57 6.82
C GLU A 332 -8.13 27.55 6.00
N GLY A 333 -7.91 28.75 6.55
CA GLY A 333 -7.12 29.80 5.89
C GLY A 333 -7.82 30.53 4.74
N SER A 334 -9.13 30.31 4.51
CA SER A 334 -9.90 31.05 3.50
C SER A 334 -9.98 32.55 3.83
N ASP A 335 -10.01 33.38 2.79
CA ASP A 335 -10.21 34.83 2.95
C ASP A 335 -11.56 35.11 3.65
N LEU A 336 -11.50 35.81 4.79
CA LEU A 336 -12.66 36.05 5.64
C LEU A 336 -13.77 36.84 4.92
N LYS A 337 -13.43 37.73 3.96
CA LYS A 337 -14.44 38.49 3.22
C LYS A 337 -15.14 37.61 2.20
N MET A 338 -14.40 36.75 1.51
CA MET A 338 -14.99 35.75 0.61
C MET A 338 -15.86 34.75 1.36
N LEU A 339 -15.43 34.33 2.55
CA LEU A 339 -16.17 33.41 3.40
C LEU A 339 -17.46 34.05 3.94
N GLN A 340 -17.40 35.30 4.39
CA GLN A 340 -18.59 36.05 4.81
C GLN A 340 -19.57 36.26 3.65
N ALA A 341 -19.09 36.64 2.46
CA ALA A 341 -19.94 36.81 1.29
C ALA A 341 -20.63 35.50 0.87
N ALA A 342 -19.93 34.37 0.98
CA ALA A 342 -20.49 33.05 0.71
C ALA A 342 -21.52 32.63 1.78
N LEU A 343 -21.29 32.93 3.06
CA LEU A 343 -22.26 32.72 4.14
C LEU A 343 -23.53 33.56 3.93
N ASP A 344 -23.39 34.85 3.65
CA ASP A 344 -24.51 35.76 3.36
C ASP A 344 -25.32 35.27 2.15
N TRP A 345 -24.63 34.77 1.13
CA TRP A 345 -25.28 34.16 -0.02
C TRP A 345 -26.06 32.91 0.35
N ALA A 346 -25.48 31.99 1.14
CA ALA A 346 -26.14 30.76 1.55
C ALA A 346 -27.43 31.04 2.35
N CYS A 347 -27.36 31.94 3.34
CA CYS A 347 -28.49 32.32 4.18
C CYS A 347 -29.53 33.20 3.46
N GLY A 348 -29.14 33.90 2.39
CA GLY A 348 -30.03 34.75 1.60
C GLY A 348 -30.48 34.04 0.30
N PRO A 349 -29.86 34.34 -0.86
CA PRO A 349 -30.17 33.72 -2.14
C PRO A 349 -30.20 32.19 -2.16
N GLY A 350 -29.32 31.54 -1.40
CA GLY A 350 -29.22 30.08 -1.26
C GLY A 350 -30.36 29.46 -0.45
N LYS A 351 -31.18 30.26 0.22
CA LYS A 351 -32.38 29.87 0.99
C LYS A 351 -32.12 28.83 2.10
N VAL A 352 -30.92 28.84 2.67
CA VAL A 352 -30.60 28.06 3.86
C VAL A 352 -31.26 28.68 5.09
N ASP A 353 -31.86 27.84 5.95
CA ASP A 353 -32.33 28.28 7.26
C ASP A 353 -31.15 28.48 8.22
N CYS A 354 -30.73 29.74 8.35
CA CYS A 354 -29.66 30.15 9.25
C CYS A 354 -30.16 30.59 10.64
N SER A 355 -31.44 30.38 10.98
CA SER A 355 -31.95 30.67 12.32
C SER A 355 -31.20 29.95 13.46
N PRO A 356 -30.59 28.76 13.28
CA PRO A 356 -29.78 28.11 14.31
C PRO A 356 -28.45 28.82 14.63
N LEU A 357 -28.04 29.78 13.80
CA LEU A 357 -26.83 30.59 13.96
C LEU A 357 -27.07 31.88 14.75
N LEU A 358 -28.30 32.16 15.18
CA LEU A 358 -28.60 33.37 15.95
C LEU A 358 -28.14 33.22 17.41
N GLN A 359 -27.83 34.33 18.07
CA GLN A 359 -27.38 34.34 19.46
C GLN A 359 -28.30 33.52 20.38
N GLY A 360 -27.72 32.63 21.18
CA GLY A 360 -28.45 31.74 22.09
C GLY A 360 -29.08 30.50 21.41
N LYS A 361 -28.81 30.26 20.13
CA LYS A 361 -29.23 29.06 19.40
C LYS A 361 -28.14 27.98 19.36
N PRO A 362 -28.50 26.73 19.03
CA PRO A 362 -27.59 25.59 19.19
C PRO A 362 -26.28 25.66 18.40
N CYS A 363 -26.25 26.38 17.27
CA CYS A 363 -25.10 26.49 16.36
C CYS A 363 -24.49 27.90 16.32
N TYR A 364 -24.75 28.72 17.35
CA TYR A 364 -24.14 30.06 17.47
C TYR A 364 -22.66 29.97 17.86
N GLU A 365 -22.32 29.07 18.77
CA GLU A 365 -20.93 28.90 19.21
C GLU A 365 -20.20 27.85 18.37
N PRO A 366 -18.91 28.02 18.04
CA PRO A 366 -18.12 29.23 18.34
C PRO A 366 -18.54 30.41 17.45
N ASP A 367 -18.63 31.61 18.04
CA ASP A 367 -19.03 32.84 17.33
C ASP A 367 -17.93 33.35 16.37
N ASN A 368 -17.81 32.68 15.22
CA ASN A 368 -16.95 33.10 14.14
C ASN A 368 -17.49 32.70 12.77
N VAL A 369 -17.05 33.44 11.75
CA VAL A 369 -17.52 33.29 10.36
C VAL A 369 -17.31 31.88 9.82
N ALA A 370 -16.21 31.21 10.16
CA ALA A 370 -15.91 29.89 9.62
C ALA A 370 -16.84 28.80 10.16
N ALA A 371 -17.19 28.86 11.45
CA ALA A 371 -18.14 27.93 12.05
C ALA A 371 -19.56 28.15 11.51
N HIS A 372 -20.01 29.40 11.43
CA HIS A 372 -21.32 29.75 10.86
C HIS A 372 -21.42 29.40 9.37
N ALA A 373 -20.36 29.69 8.60
CA ALA A 373 -20.27 29.31 7.19
C ALA A 373 -20.34 27.79 7.01
N THR A 374 -19.63 27.02 7.84
CA THR A 374 -19.66 25.55 7.79
C THR A 374 -21.08 25.00 7.96
N TYR A 375 -21.86 25.52 8.92
CA TYR A 375 -23.26 25.10 9.09
C TYR A 375 -24.14 25.47 7.89
N ALA A 376 -24.00 26.71 7.38
CA ALA A 376 -24.79 27.17 6.24
C ALA A 376 -24.45 26.39 4.95
N PHE A 377 -23.16 26.14 4.71
CA PHE A 377 -22.67 25.40 3.55
C PHE A 377 -23.13 23.95 3.57
N ASP A 378 -23.04 23.29 4.73
CA ASP A 378 -23.52 21.93 4.89
C ASP A 378 -25.02 21.82 4.60
N THR A 379 -25.80 22.72 5.18
CA THR A 379 -27.24 22.74 4.98
C THR A 379 -27.60 22.93 3.50
N TYR A 380 -26.93 23.85 2.79
CA TYR A 380 -27.12 24.04 1.36
C TYR A 380 -26.72 22.80 0.54
N TYR A 381 -25.56 22.22 0.85
CA TYR A 381 -25.03 21.03 0.19
C TYR A 381 -26.01 19.86 0.28
N HIS A 382 -26.63 19.66 1.45
CA HIS A 382 -27.67 18.66 1.65
C HIS A 382 -28.99 18.97 0.92
N GLN A 383 -29.43 20.24 0.93
CA GLN A 383 -30.62 20.67 0.17
C GLN A 383 -30.46 20.43 -1.34
N MET A 384 -29.23 20.56 -1.86
CA MET A 384 -28.89 20.36 -3.27
C MET A 384 -28.54 18.92 -3.62
N GLY A 385 -28.87 17.96 -2.76
CA GLY A 385 -28.69 16.53 -3.03
C GLY A 385 -27.23 16.08 -3.05
N LYS A 386 -26.35 16.75 -2.29
CA LYS A 386 -24.92 16.40 -2.12
C LYS A 386 -24.09 16.48 -3.40
N ALA A 387 -24.53 17.26 -4.38
CA ALA A 387 -23.78 17.50 -5.62
C ALA A 387 -22.41 18.15 -5.30
N PRO A 388 -21.30 17.69 -5.90
CA PRO A 388 -19.97 18.24 -5.60
C PRO A 388 -19.86 19.77 -5.80
N GLU A 389 -20.51 20.28 -6.84
CA GLU A 389 -20.54 21.72 -7.16
C GLU A 389 -21.28 22.55 -6.11
N ALA A 390 -22.20 21.94 -5.34
CA ALA A 390 -22.93 22.62 -4.28
C ALA A 390 -22.05 22.91 -3.05
N CYS A 391 -20.85 22.32 -2.96
CA CYS A 391 -19.87 22.55 -1.90
C CYS A 391 -18.60 23.27 -2.40
N ASN A 392 -18.75 24.12 -3.42
CA ASN A 392 -17.63 24.89 -3.96
C ASN A 392 -17.54 26.28 -3.31
N PHE A 393 -18.67 27.01 -3.23
CA PHE A 393 -18.75 28.38 -2.69
C PHE A 393 -17.62 29.29 -3.18
N ASN A 394 -17.32 29.27 -4.49
CA ASN A 394 -16.23 30.03 -5.10
C ASN A 394 -14.84 29.68 -4.51
N GLY A 395 -14.63 28.41 -4.16
CA GLY A 395 -13.37 27.85 -3.70
C GLY A 395 -13.13 27.86 -2.19
N VAL A 396 -13.99 28.51 -1.39
CA VAL A 396 -13.79 28.64 0.08
C VAL A 396 -14.38 27.50 0.91
N ALA A 397 -15.05 26.53 0.27
CA ALA A 397 -15.60 25.35 0.93
C ALA A 397 -15.00 24.06 0.38
N THR A 398 -15.09 22.99 1.18
CA THR A 398 -14.66 21.65 0.79
C THR A 398 -15.58 20.59 1.39
N ILE A 399 -15.77 19.50 0.65
CA ILE A 399 -16.53 18.36 1.15
C ILE A 399 -15.66 17.65 2.19
N THR A 400 -16.14 17.57 3.42
CA THR A 400 -15.57 16.79 4.51
C THR A 400 -16.44 15.57 4.82
N THR A 401 -15.87 14.57 5.48
CA THR A 401 -16.59 13.41 6.01
C THR A 401 -16.50 13.38 7.54
N THR A 402 -15.75 14.31 8.12
CA THR A 402 -15.74 14.56 9.55
C THR A 402 -17.04 15.26 9.89
N ASP A 403 -17.83 14.68 10.80
CA ASP A 403 -19.04 15.31 11.31
C ASP A 403 -18.65 16.60 12.06
N PRO A 404 -19.03 17.79 11.55
CA PRO A 404 -18.72 19.07 12.19
C PRO A 404 -19.65 19.38 13.37
N SER A 405 -20.60 18.49 13.70
CA SER A 405 -21.49 18.62 14.85
C SER A 405 -20.72 18.66 16.15
N HIS A 406 -21.16 19.53 17.06
CA HIS A 406 -20.54 19.74 18.35
C HIS A 406 -21.56 20.28 19.36
N GLY A 407 -21.45 19.85 20.62
CA GLY A 407 -22.37 20.26 21.68
C GLY A 407 -23.84 20.01 21.30
N SER A 408 -24.64 21.07 21.29
CA SER A 408 -26.04 21.03 20.83
C SER A 408 -26.23 21.30 19.34
N CYS A 409 -25.18 21.70 18.61
CA CYS A 409 -25.24 21.93 17.18
C CYS A 409 -25.15 20.61 16.42
N VAL A 410 -26.26 20.16 15.84
CA VAL A 410 -26.33 18.94 15.03
C VAL A 410 -26.52 19.33 13.57
N PHE A 411 -25.63 18.85 12.71
CA PHE A 411 -25.66 19.15 11.29
C PHE A 411 -26.65 18.21 10.56
N PRO A 412 -27.29 18.67 9.47
CA PRO A 412 -28.25 17.85 8.72
C PRO A 412 -27.72 16.49 8.26
N GLY A 413 -26.42 16.37 7.96
CA GLY A 413 -25.79 15.10 7.59
C GLY A 413 -25.70 14.06 8.71
N SER A 414 -25.82 14.47 9.97
CA SER A 414 -25.62 13.61 11.16
C SER A 414 -26.87 12.84 11.59
N VAL A 415 -28.05 13.21 11.06
CA VAL A 415 -29.37 12.73 11.54
C VAL A 415 -29.78 11.37 10.95
N GLY A 416 -28.91 10.69 10.18
CA GLY A 416 -29.16 9.36 9.59
C GLY A 416 -29.26 8.16 10.56
N ARG A 417 -29.20 8.38 11.88
CA ARG A 417 -29.36 7.34 12.91
C ARG A 417 -30.84 7.11 13.23
N ASN A 418 -31.53 6.34 12.38
CA ASN A 418 -32.76 5.65 12.79
C ASN A 418 -32.67 4.13 12.56
N GLY A 419 -31.51 3.57 12.88
CA GLY A 419 -31.35 2.16 13.24
C GLY A 419 -31.08 2.10 14.74
N SER A 420 -31.99 1.47 15.48
CA SER A 420 -31.93 1.25 16.92
C SER A 420 -30.50 0.98 17.41
N LEU A 421 -29.97 1.85 18.27
CA LEU A 421 -28.79 1.54 19.06
C LEU A 421 -29.11 0.29 19.88
N VAL A 422 -28.53 -0.85 19.49
CA VAL A 422 -28.41 -1.97 20.42
C VAL A 422 -27.43 -1.49 21.47
N ASN A 423 -27.97 -1.10 22.62
CA ASN A 423 -27.21 -0.85 23.83
C ASN A 423 -26.62 -2.20 24.27
N ILE A 424 -25.46 -2.59 23.73
CA ILE A 424 -24.69 -3.71 24.27
C ILE A 424 -23.97 -3.17 25.51
N THR A 425 -24.73 -3.02 26.59
CA THR A 425 -24.16 -3.13 27.92
C THR A 425 -23.75 -4.59 28.05
N ALA A 426 -22.44 -4.86 28.01
CA ALA A 426 -21.92 -6.18 28.29
C ALA A 426 -22.39 -6.62 29.69
N PRO A 427 -23.01 -7.80 29.86
CA PRO A 427 -23.30 -8.30 31.20
C PRO A 427 -21.97 -8.62 31.87
N SER A 428 -21.79 -8.10 33.09
CA SER A 428 -20.78 -8.60 34.01
C SER A 428 -21.11 -10.08 34.31
N LEU A 429 -20.23 -10.98 33.88
CA LEU A 429 -20.29 -12.38 34.27
C LEU A 429 -19.60 -12.55 35.63
N ASN A 430 -20.40 -12.47 36.69
CA ASN A 430 -20.12 -13.20 37.92
C ASN A 430 -21.01 -14.44 37.94
N SER A 431 -20.37 -15.57 38.21
CA SER A 431 -20.89 -16.93 38.19
C SER A 431 -21.98 -17.16 39.24
N THR A 432 -23.03 -17.88 38.87
CA THR A 432 -23.71 -19.02 39.55
C THR A 432 -25.23 -18.94 39.39
N SER A 433 -25.77 -19.81 38.54
CA SER A 433 -27.04 -20.50 38.79
C SER A 433 -27.34 -21.44 37.62
N ALA A 434 -27.42 -22.73 37.94
CA ALA A 434 -28.06 -23.73 37.11
C ALA A 434 -29.55 -23.37 36.95
N ASP A 435 -30.09 -23.52 35.74
CA ASP A 435 -31.31 -24.31 35.54
C ASP A 435 -31.62 -24.54 34.07
N SER A 436 -32.09 -25.76 33.83
CA SER A 436 -32.51 -26.38 32.57
C SER A 436 -33.85 -25.85 32.05
N SER A 437 -34.03 -25.75 30.74
CA SER A 437 -35.27 -26.22 30.09
C SER A 437 -35.07 -26.45 28.59
N ALA A 438 -35.31 -27.69 28.18
CA ALA A 438 -35.48 -28.09 26.80
C ALA A 438 -36.87 -27.68 26.29
N SER A 439 -36.93 -26.94 25.19
CA SER A 439 -38.07 -26.97 24.25
C SER A 439 -37.79 -26.05 23.05
N SER A 440 -37.36 -26.62 21.93
CA SER A 440 -37.77 -26.24 20.57
C SER A 440 -36.89 -26.95 19.52
N PHE A 441 -36.72 -28.27 19.68
CA PHE A 441 -36.47 -29.15 18.54
C PHE A 441 -37.82 -29.39 17.90
N TYR A 442 -38.04 -28.86 16.69
CA TYR A 442 -39.05 -29.23 15.69
C TYR A 442 -39.29 -27.95 14.86
N ASN A 443 -38.43 -27.67 13.86
CA ASN A 443 -38.77 -26.89 12.65
C ASN A 443 -37.59 -26.59 11.68
N VAL A 444 -36.36 -27.06 11.92
CA VAL A 444 -35.20 -26.75 11.03
C VAL A 444 -34.71 -27.95 10.20
N ALA A 445 -35.33 -29.13 10.33
CA ALA A 445 -34.87 -30.35 9.66
C ALA A 445 -35.50 -30.62 8.28
N PHE A 446 -36.49 -29.85 7.82
CA PHE A 446 -37.22 -30.16 6.57
C PHE A 446 -36.85 -29.30 5.35
N THR A 447 -36.11 -28.20 5.53
CA THR A 447 -35.72 -27.30 4.42
C THR A 447 -34.35 -27.61 3.81
N ASN A 448 -33.53 -28.44 4.46
CA ASN A 448 -32.16 -28.73 4.01
C ASN A 448 -32.02 -29.98 3.11
N ILE A 449 -33.06 -30.80 2.95
CA ILE A 449 -32.99 -32.02 2.12
C ILE A 449 -33.37 -31.76 0.65
N VAL A 450 -34.17 -30.71 0.37
CA VAL A 450 -34.60 -30.38 -1.00
C VAL A 450 -33.51 -29.65 -1.81
N MET A 451 -32.62 -28.90 -1.15
CA MET A 451 -31.52 -28.17 -1.82
C MET A 451 -30.32 -29.07 -2.20
N VAL A 452 -30.16 -30.22 -1.54
CA VAL A 452 -29.06 -31.17 -1.85
C VAL A 452 -29.38 -32.00 -3.10
N ILE A 453 -30.65 -32.27 -3.39
CA ILE A 453 -31.05 -33.07 -4.57
C ILE A 453 -31.00 -32.23 -5.86
N ILE A 454 -31.22 -30.91 -5.80
CA ILE A 454 -31.13 -30.01 -6.96
C ILE A 454 -29.65 -29.76 -7.35
N GLY A 455 -28.72 -29.77 -6.41
CA GLY A 455 -27.28 -29.61 -6.69
C GLY A 455 -26.63 -30.80 -7.43
N ILE A 456 -27.12 -32.03 -7.20
CA ILE A 456 -26.53 -33.25 -7.77
C ILE A 456 -26.91 -33.47 -9.25
N LEU A 457 -27.96 -32.79 -9.75
CA LEU A 457 -28.41 -32.93 -11.14
C LEU A 457 -27.83 -31.88 -12.11
N ILE A 458 -27.06 -30.88 -11.63
CA ILE A 458 -26.56 -29.78 -12.46
C ILE A 458 -25.03 -29.85 -12.71
N GLU A 459 -24.29 -30.68 -11.96
CA GLU A 459 -22.84 -30.84 -12.17
C GLU A 459 -22.39 -31.45 -13.51
N PRO A 460 -23.14 -32.33 -14.21
CA PRO A 460 -22.71 -32.84 -15.51
C PRO A 460 -22.78 -31.77 -16.62
N ILE A 461 -23.58 -30.72 -16.45
CA ILE A 461 -23.82 -29.69 -17.47
C ILE A 461 -22.81 -28.53 -17.35
N VAL A 462 -22.35 -28.22 -16.12
CA VAL A 462 -21.35 -27.18 -15.88
C VAL A 462 -19.91 -27.65 -16.18
N ALA A 463 -19.65 -28.96 -16.09
CA ALA A 463 -18.35 -29.55 -16.45
C ALA A 463 -18.08 -29.56 -17.98
N ALA A 464 -19.12 -29.50 -18.83
CA ALA A 464 -18.99 -29.39 -20.28
C ALA A 464 -18.71 -27.94 -20.76
N ALA A 465 -19.02 -26.93 -19.94
CA ALA A 465 -18.81 -25.51 -20.27
C ALA A 465 -17.47 -24.93 -19.78
N ARG A 466 -16.65 -25.71 -19.05
CA ARG A 466 -15.39 -25.23 -18.45
C ARG A 466 -14.12 -25.74 -19.14
N LYS A 467 -14.21 -26.13 -20.42
CA LYS A 467 -13.07 -26.61 -21.23
C LYS A 467 -12.79 -25.80 -22.50
N SER A 468 -13.20 -24.53 -22.55
CA SER A 468 -12.84 -23.61 -23.65
C SER A 468 -12.55 -22.19 -23.14
N ASN A 469 -11.33 -21.97 -22.64
CA ASN A 469 -10.74 -20.64 -22.56
C ASN A 469 -9.21 -20.73 -22.68
N ILE A 470 -8.77 -21.36 -23.78
CA ILE A 470 -7.40 -21.27 -24.27
C ILE A 470 -7.46 -20.57 -25.63
N ASN A 471 -6.93 -19.36 -25.67
CA ASN A 471 -6.79 -18.55 -26.88
C ASN A 471 -5.99 -19.31 -27.94
N THR A 472 -6.69 -19.88 -28.93
CA THR A 472 -6.10 -20.64 -30.03
C THR A 472 -6.62 -20.11 -31.36
N PHE A 473 -5.74 -19.85 -32.32
CA PHE A 473 -6.10 -19.45 -33.68
C PHE A 473 -6.64 -20.65 -34.46
N TYR A 474 -7.70 -20.46 -35.25
CA TYR A 474 -8.27 -21.50 -36.13
C TYR A 474 -8.23 -21.07 -37.60
N GLN A 475 -7.98 -22.03 -38.48
CA GLN A 475 -8.03 -21.86 -39.94
C GLN A 475 -9.46 -22.13 -40.43
N GLY A 476 -10.15 -21.08 -40.88
CA GLY A 476 -11.51 -21.21 -41.43
C GLY A 476 -11.51 -21.84 -42.84
N LYS A 477 -12.61 -22.52 -43.18
CA LYS A 477 -12.81 -23.31 -44.41
C LYS A 477 -12.78 -22.55 -45.76
N ASN A 478 -12.32 -21.30 -45.81
CA ASN A 478 -12.08 -20.58 -47.06
C ASN A 478 -10.67 -19.97 -47.08
N LYS A 479 -9.91 -20.37 -48.11
CA LYS A 479 -8.51 -20.04 -48.44
C LYS A 479 -7.89 -18.85 -47.68
N GLY A 480 -6.95 -19.14 -46.78
CA GLY A 480 -5.79 -18.30 -46.49
C GLY A 480 -5.92 -17.14 -45.47
N LYS A 481 -7.02 -16.99 -44.73
CA LYS A 481 -7.16 -15.93 -43.71
C LYS A 481 -7.26 -16.50 -42.30
N LEU A 482 -6.39 -16.02 -41.39
CA LEU A 482 -6.38 -16.33 -39.95
C LEU A 482 -7.31 -15.36 -39.20
N TYR A 483 -8.09 -15.85 -38.24
CA TYR A 483 -9.06 -15.05 -37.45
C TYR A 483 -8.68 -15.04 -35.95
N CYS A 484 -8.88 -13.89 -35.29
CA CYS A 484 -8.66 -13.71 -33.85
C CYS A 484 -9.92 -14.08 -33.05
N GLY A 485 -9.77 -14.87 -31.99
CA GLY A 485 -10.87 -15.31 -31.12
C GLY A 485 -11.49 -14.21 -30.24
N TYR A 486 -10.84 -13.04 -30.15
CA TYR A 486 -11.31 -11.92 -29.33
C TYR A 486 -12.55 -11.20 -29.90
N CYS A 487 -12.72 -11.19 -31.23
CA CYS A 487 -13.71 -10.33 -31.89
C CYS A 487 -14.94 -11.07 -32.45
N GLN A 488 -15.20 -12.31 -32.02
CA GLN A 488 -16.36 -13.17 -32.41
C GLN A 488 -17.19 -12.74 -33.63
N GLY A 489 -16.58 -12.74 -34.83
CA GLY A 489 -17.28 -12.64 -36.12
C GLY A 489 -17.41 -11.23 -36.73
N THR A 490 -16.61 -11.00 -37.78
CA THR A 490 -16.64 -9.89 -38.77
C THR A 490 -16.25 -8.50 -38.22
N ILE A 491 -15.13 -7.86 -38.62
CA ILE A 491 -15.06 -7.01 -39.83
C ILE A 491 -13.59 -6.68 -40.27
N HIS A 492 -12.50 -7.32 -39.78
CA HIS A 492 -11.12 -6.89 -40.17
C HIS A 492 -10.05 -8.01 -40.29
N THR A 493 -9.00 -7.75 -41.07
CA THR A 493 -7.79 -8.59 -41.20
C THR A 493 -6.86 -8.44 -39.99
N VAL A 494 -5.95 -9.39 -39.79
CA VAL A 494 -5.02 -9.45 -38.63
C VAL A 494 -4.18 -8.17 -38.47
N ASP A 495 -3.62 -7.64 -39.56
CA ASP A 495 -2.86 -6.37 -39.53
C ASP A 495 -3.71 -5.15 -39.17
N ARG A 496 -5.02 -5.19 -39.49
CA ARG A 496 -5.95 -4.10 -39.14
C ARG A 496 -6.43 -4.19 -37.68
N CYS A 497 -6.47 -5.40 -37.13
CA CYS A 497 -6.73 -5.65 -35.70
C CYS A 497 -5.57 -5.13 -34.83
N LEU A 498 -4.34 -5.32 -35.31
CA LEU A 498 -3.10 -4.83 -34.70
C LEU A 498 -3.07 -3.30 -34.57
N HIS A 499 -3.58 -2.60 -35.57
CA HIS A 499 -3.62 -1.13 -35.60
C HIS A 499 -4.73 -0.53 -34.73
N LEU A 500 -5.85 -1.24 -34.55
CA LEU A 500 -7.02 -0.74 -33.82
C LEU A 500 -6.99 -1.04 -32.31
N HIS A 501 -6.34 -2.12 -31.88
CA HIS A 501 -6.46 -2.60 -30.50
C HIS A 501 -5.17 -2.63 -29.68
N GLY A 502 -3.99 -2.41 -30.28
CA GLY A 502 -2.71 -2.39 -29.56
C GLY A 502 -2.31 -3.75 -28.93
N PHE A 503 -1.01 -3.99 -28.76
CA PHE A 503 -0.50 -5.25 -28.18
C PHE A 503 -0.36 -5.20 -26.66
N PRO A 504 -0.66 -6.30 -25.93
CA PRO A 504 0.00 -6.64 -24.67
C PRO A 504 1.28 -7.47 -24.91
N PRO A 505 2.26 -7.43 -23.98
CA PRO A 505 3.62 -7.92 -24.20
C PRO A 505 3.75 -9.45 -24.10
N GLY A 506 4.52 -10.03 -25.03
CA GLY A 506 5.18 -11.32 -24.83
C GLY A 506 4.83 -12.42 -25.85
N ARG A 507 5.58 -12.46 -26.97
CA ARG A 507 6.12 -13.71 -27.56
C ARG A 507 7.10 -13.41 -28.69
N LYS A 508 8.35 -13.89 -28.54
CA LYS A 508 9.38 -13.94 -29.60
C LYS A 508 9.20 -15.22 -30.44
N TYR A 509 9.44 -15.10 -31.74
CA TYR A 509 9.40 -16.20 -32.71
C TYR A 509 10.70 -17.02 -32.63
N HIS A 510 10.63 -18.32 -32.32
CA HIS A 510 11.78 -19.23 -32.43
C HIS A 510 11.78 -19.93 -33.79
N LYS A 511 12.81 -19.67 -34.60
CA LYS A 511 13.23 -20.58 -35.67
C LYS A 511 14.06 -21.72 -35.04
N LYS A 512 13.75 -22.96 -35.43
CA LYS A 512 14.49 -24.17 -35.05
C LYS A 512 15.87 -24.20 -35.70
N ASN A 513 16.84 -24.74 -34.96
CA ASN A 513 18.20 -25.18 -35.31
C ASN A 513 19.34 -24.18 -35.03
N GLU A 514 19.98 -24.31 -33.86
CA GLU A 514 21.45 -24.52 -33.75
C GLU A 514 21.85 -24.88 -32.30
N LYS A 515 22.86 -25.76 -32.19
CA LYS A 515 23.57 -26.18 -30.95
C LYS A 515 24.76 -25.25 -30.71
N VAL A 516 25.30 -25.21 -29.48
CA VAL A 516 26.71 -25.51 -29.10
C VAL A 516 27.11 -24.86 -27.76
N ASP A 517 27.50 -25.76 -26.84
CA ASP A 517 28.60 -25.84 -25.87
C ASP A 517 29.01 -24.76 -24.84
N THR A 518 29.32 -25.35 -23.68
CA THR A 518 30.01 -24.93 -22.46
C THR A 518 31.49 -24.53 -22.64
N MET A 519 32.01 -23.67 -21.76
CA MET A 519 33.39 -23.76 -21.21
C MET A 519 33.56 -22.98 -19.89
N VAL A 520 34.55 -23.38 -19.10
CA VAL A 520 34.70 -23.21 -17.63
C VAL A 520 36.08 -22.62 -17.27
N ASN A 521 36.12 -21.65 -16.33
CA ASN A 521 37.16 -21.29 -15.31
C ASN A 521 38.60 -20.83 -15.72
N PRO A 522 39.51 -20.43 -14.79
CA PRO A 522 39.43 -19.86 -13.40
C PRO A 522 40.42 -18.67 -13.11
N ILE A 523 40.63 -18.33 -11.81
CA ILE A 523 41.82 -17.71 -11.12
C ILE A 523 41.72 -16.18 -10.83
N SER A 524 42.22 -15.55 -9.75
CA SER A 524 42.42 -15.77 -8.29
C SER A 524 43.11 -14.49 -7.70
N GLN A 525 42.84 -14.12 -6.42
CA GLN A 525 43.69 -13.39 -5.42
C GLN A 525 44.32 -12.02 -5.82
N ASP A 526 44.53 -10.98 -5.01
CA ASP A 526 44.45 -10.67 -3.58
C ASP A 526 44.58 -9.12 -3.42
N GLU A 527 44.43 -8.63 -2.18
CA GLU A 527 44.90 -7.34 -1.59
C GLU A 527 43.83 -6.33 -1.08
N LYS A 528 43.89 -6.11 0.26
CA LYS A 528 43.35 -4.96 1.04
C LYS A 528 44.21 -3.71 0.75
N PRO A 529 43.75 -2.43 0.81
CA PRO A 529 43.31 -1.84 2.11
C PRO A 529 42.38 -0.57 2.08
N LYS A 530 41.83 -0.29 3.28
CA LYS A 530 41.50 1.04 3.88
C LYS A 530 40.40 1.94 3.28
N THR A 531 39.49 2.33 4.18
CA THR A 531 38.46 3.38 4.09
C THR A 531 39.01 4.77 3.74
N PRO A 532 38.24 5.59 3.00
CA PRO A 532 38.21 7.02 3.32
C PRO A 532 36.77 7.60 3.34
N SER A 533 36.50 8.39 4.39
CA SER A 533 35.41 9.37 4.40
C SER A 533 35.81 10.59 3.56
N PHE A 534 34.89 11.13 2.77
CA PHE A 534 35.13 12.38 2.04
C PHE A 534 35.30 13.56 3.00
N THR A 535 36.35 14.36 2.77
CA THR A 535 36.57 15.59 3.53
C THR A 535 35.74 16.74 2.95
N THR A 536 35.40 17.75 3.77
CA THR A 536 34.57 18.91 3.43
C THR A 536 35.06 19.68 2.19
N LYS A 537 36.33 19.53 1.81
CA LYS A 537 36.94 20.14 0.61
C LYS A 537 36.55 19.41 -0.69
N GLN A 538 36.36 18.09 -0.64
CA GLN A 538 35.92 17.27 -1.79
C GLN A 538 34.42 17.49 -2.09
N TYR A 539 33.60 17.70 -1.06
CA TYR A 539 32.18 18.03 -1.22
C TYR A 539 31.96 19.36 -1.96
N LYS A 540 32.78 20.38 -1.67
CA LYS A 540 32.70 21.68 -2.36
C LYS A 540 33.12 21.60 -3.83
N GLN A 541 34.10 20.77 -4.19
CA GLN A 541 34.52 20.56 -5.58
C GLN A 541 33.45 19.85 -6.43
N ILE A 542 32.70 18.92 -5.84
CA ILE A 542 31.60 18.23 -6.52
C ILE A 542 30.44 19.19 -6.82
N MET A 543 30.13 20.11 -5.89
CA MET A 543 29.06 21.09 -6.09
C MET A 543 29.40 22.13 -7.17
N THR A 544 30.68 22.45 -7.38
CA THR A 544 31.10 23.37 -8.46
C THR A 544 31.03 22.72 -9.85
N LEU A 545 31.18 21.40 -9.94
CA LEU A 545 31.07 20.65 -11.20
C LEU A 545 29.62 20.43 -11.67
N ILE A 546 28.64 20.66 -10.78
CA ILE A 546 27.21 20.50 -11.10
C ILE A 546 26.59 21.82 -11.60
N GLN A 547 27.24 22.97 -11.37
CA GLN A 547 26.68 24.29 -11.73
C GLN A 547 27.06 24.81 -13.11
N ASP A 548 28.04 24.23 -13.81
CA ASP A 548 28.38 24.59 -15.20
C ASP A 548 28.21 23.38 -16.13
N GLY A 549 27.08 23.33 -16.82
CA GLY A 549 26.69 22.20 -17.67
C GLY A 549 25.98 22.59 -18.95
N SER A 550 26.40 23.66 -19.61
CA SER A 550 26.10 23.88 -21.04
C SER A 550 27.30 23.44 -21.89
N VAL A 551 27.10 22.43 -22.74
CA VAL A 551 27.53 22.34 -24.17
C VAL A 551 27.65 20.87 -24.62
N GLN A 552 27.10 20.64 -25.82
CA GLN A 552 26.96 19.39 -26.58
C GLN A 552 28.27 18.69 -26.99
N PRO A 553 28.21 17.39 -27.39
CA PRO A 553 29.38 16.61 -27.77
C PRO A 553 29.77 16.82 -29.24
N LYS A 554 31.08 16.99 -29.51
CA LYS A 554 31.67 16.78 -30.83
C LYS A 554 32.85 15.80 -30.75
N ALA A 555 32.93 14.99 -31.80
CA ALA A 555 33.72 13.79 -31.94
C ALA A 555 35.21 14.02 -32.22
N ASN A 556 36.00 12.99 -31.87
CA ASN A 556 37.24 12.47 -32.47
C ASN A 556 38.14 13.41 -33.31
N LEU A 557 39.41 13.55 -32.92
CA LEU A 557 40.60 13.00 -33.64
C LEU A 557 41.93 13.48 -33.02
N ALA A 558 42.84 12.51 -32.83
CA ALA A 558 44.29 12.52 -32.97
C ALA A 558 45.17 13.74 -32.59
N GLY A 559 46.20 13.47 -31.78
CA GLY A 559 47.59 13.61 -32.22
C GLY A 559 48.37 14.90 -31.85
N LEU A 560 49.38 14.71 -30.99
CA LEU A 560 50.75 15.27 -31.05
C LEU A 560 50.96 16.76 -31.39
N GLY A 561 51.69 17.47 -30.50
CA GLY A 561 52.67 18.48 -30.92
C GLY A 561 52.60 19.83 -30.19
N ASN A 562 53.56 20.02 -29.27
CA ASN A 562 54.42 21.18 -29.02
C ASN A 562 54.00 22.62 -29.33
N GLU A 563 54.40 23.49 -28.37
CA GLU A 563 55.00 24.85 -28.53
C GLU A 563 54.12 25.91 -29.26
N GLU A 564 54.10 27.19 -28.96
CA GLU A 564 54.70 28.12 -28.01
C GLU A 564 53.94 29.45 -28.24
N ASP A 565 53.93 30.31 -27.22
CA ASP A 565 53.95 31.78 -27.30
C ASP A 565 52.73 32.67 -27.66
N ASP A 566 52.55 33.60 -26.72
CA ASP A 566 52.37 35.05 -26.85
C ASP A 566 50.97 35.71 -26.95
N TRP A 567 50.57 36.25 -25.78
CA TRP A 567 50.38 37.68 -25.47
C TRP A 567 49.59 38.58 -26.45
N PHE A 568 48.46 39.12 -25.98
CA PHE A 568 48.21 40.54 -25.59
C PHE A 568 46.73 40.95 -25.72
N GLY A 569 46.30 41.85 -24.81
CA GLY A 569 45.28 42.88 -25.06
C GLY A 569 43.95 42.65 -24.33
N GLU A 570 43.77 43.11 -23.09
CA GLU A 570 43.39 44.48 -22.66
C GLU A 570 41.95 44.92 -22.95
N ASN A 571 41.25 45.15 -21.82
CA ASN A 571 40.42 46.32 -21.46
C ASN A 571 39.15 46.64 -22.27
N ALA A 572 37.99 46.41 -21.64
CA ALA A 572 37.24 47.43 -20.89
C ALA A 572 36.08 46.81 -20.10
#